data_AF-A0A959PMB3-F1
#
_entry.id   AF-A0A959PMB3-F1
#
_cell.length_a   1.000
_cell.length_b   1.000
_cell.length_c   1.000
_cell.angle_alpha   90.00
_cell.angle_beta   90.00
_cell.angle_gamma   90.00
#
_symmetry.space_group_name_H-M   'P 1'
#
loop_
_entity.id
_entity.type
_entity.pdbx_description
1 polymer ?
#
loop_
_entity_poly.entity_id
_entity_poly.type
_entity_poly.pdbx_seq_one_letter_code
_entity_poly.pdbx_strand_id
1 'polypeptide(L)'
;MTFFKRNNLLLGLALGICVPVALYGILLTIYDFMENQNLLANVSFSPTFRSRTLALVAICINLVLMRMFSRSYASDSMRGVVLATLVLVIIWVVRFASFLFQ
;
A
#
# COMPACT_ATOMS: atom_id res chain seq x y z
N MET A 1 -26.04 6.82 16.07
CA MET A 1 -24.60 6.48 16.10
C MET A 1 -24.49 5.02 15.67
N THR A 2 -24.58 4.76 14.36
CA THR A 2 -24.92 3.43 13.83
C THR A 2 -24.11 3.09 12.56
N PHE A 3 -22.85 3.52 12.50
CA PHE A 3 -21.96 3.22 11.36
C PHE A 3 -21.17 1.91 11.52
N PHE A 4 -21.32 1.21 12.65
CA PHE A 4 -20.53 0.01 13.02
C PHE A 4 -21.24 -1.33 12.79
N LYS A 5 -22.19 -1.39 11.85
CA LYS A 5 -22.88 -2.64 11.52
C LYS A 5 -22.98 -2.83 10.01
N ARG A 6 -21.84 -3.04 9.35
CA ARG A 6 -21.83 -3.64 8.01
C ARG A 6 -20.48 -4.30 7.75
N ASN A 7 -20.45 -5.61 7.99
CA ASN A 7 -19.53 -6.56 7.35
C ASN A 7 -19.71 -6.44 5.82
N ASN A 8 -19.16 -5.38 5.25
CA ASN A 8 -19.23 -5.16 3.83
C ASN A 8 -17.86 -5.40 3.25
N LEU A 9 -17.78 -6.43 2.42
CA LEU A 9 -16.67 -6.71 1.51
C LEU A 9 -16.15 -5.42 0.83
N LEU A 10 -17.08 -4.53 0.43
CA LEU A 10 -16.77 -3.23 -0.16
C LEU A 10 -15.97 -2.28 0.75
N LEU A 11 -16.25 -2.27 2.06
CA LEU A 11 -15.54 -1.42 3.01
C LEU A 11 -14.09 -1.90 3.19
N GLY A 12 -13.91 -3.21 3.32
CA GLY A 12 -12.58 -3.83 3.37
C GLY A 12 -11.80 -3.59 2.09
N LEU A 13 -12.45 -3.66 0.93
CA LEU A 13 -11.84 -3.40 -0.36
C LEU A 13 -11.45 -1.92 -0.52
N ALA A 14 -12.33 -0.98 -0.17
CA ALA A 14 -12.04 0.44 -0.24
C ALA A 14 -10.87 0.82 0.68
N LEU A 15 -10.87 0.34 1.93
CA LEU A 15 -9.76 0.59 2.86
C LEU A 15 -8.46 -0.08 2.39
N GLY A 16 -8.54 -1.30 1.88
CA GLY A 16 -7.39 -2.03 1.33
C GLY A 16 -6.79 -1.40 0.07
N ILE A 17 -7.48 -0.46 -0.60
CA ILE A 17 -6.93 0.33 -1.70
C ILE A 17 -6.51 1.72 -1.23
N CYS A 18 -7.39 2.43 -0.53
CA CYS A 18 -7.13 3.82 -0.13
C CYS A 18 -5.94 3.94 0.81
N VAL A 19 -5.78 3.03 1.77
CA VAL A 19 -4.69 3.11 2.75
C VAL A 19 -3.31 2.95 2.10
N PRO A 20 -3.01 1.90 1.31
CA PRO A 20 -1.71 1.78 0.66
C PRO A 20 -1.46 2.90 -0.36
N VAL A 21 -2.48 3.39 -1.08
CA VAL A 21 -2.31 4.53 -2.00
C VAL A 21 -1.94 5.81 -1.23
N ALA A 22 -2.64 6.10 -0.13
CA ALA A 22 -2.34 7.25 0.71
C ALA A 22 -0.93 7.12 1.32
N LEU A 23 -0.57 5.93 1.81
CA LEU A 23 0.74 5.67 2.39
C LEU A 23 1.86 5.82 1.35
N TYR A 24 1.66 5.37 0.11
CA TYR A 24 2.63 5.56 -0.96
C TYR A 24 2.89 7.05 -1.23
N GLY A 25 1.83 7.87 -1.27
CA GLY A 25 1.96 9.32 -1.40
C GLY A 25 2.72 9.96 -0.23
N ILE A 26 2.42 9.55 1.00
CA ILE A 26 3.12 10.02 2.21
C ILE A 26 4.60 9.62 2.20
N LEU A 27 4.90 8.39 1.79
CA LEU A 27 6.28 7.89 1.68
C LEU A 27 7.08 8.69 0.65
N LEU A 28 6.48 9.05 -0.49
CA LEU A 28 7.12 9.90 -1.49
C LEU A 28 7.39 11.31 -0.96
N THR A 29 6.42 11.94 -0.30
CA THR A 29 6.61 13.30 0.23
C THR A 29 7.65 13.35 1.35
N ILE A 30 7.69 12.34 2.22
CA ILE A 30 8.75 12.20 3.23
C ILE A 30 10.10 12.08 2.53
N TYR A 31 10.21 11.26 1.48
CA TYR A 31 11.45 11.08 0.77
C TYR A 31 11.92 12.36 0.07
N ASP A 32 11.04 13.05 -0.64
CA ASP A 32 11.35 14.32 -1.30
C ASP A 32 11.76 15.39 -0.26
N PHE A 33 11.14 15.39 0.93
CA PHE A 33 11.53 16.26 2.03
C PHE A 33 12.94 15.94 2.55
N MET A 34 13.30 14.66 2.66
CA MET A 34 14.65 14.23 3.06
C MET A 34 15.71 14.53 2.00
N GLU A 35 15.36 14.40 0.72
CA GLU A 35 16.21 14.74 -0.41
C GLU A 35 16.51 16.25 -0.45
N ASN A 36 15.48 17.09 -0.25
CA ASN A 36 15.64 18.55 -0.17
C ASN A 36 16.53 19.00 1.01
N GLN A 37 16.56 18.24 2.11
CA GLN A 37 17.45 18.52 3.24
C GLN A 37 18.87 17.96 3.08
N ASN A 38 19.22 17.41 1.92
CA ASN A 38 20.50 16.74 1.66
C ASN A 38 20.82 15.59 2.63
N LEU A 39 19.83 15.07 3.37
CA LEU A 39 20.00 13.95 4.31
C LEU A 39 20.36 12.65 3.58
N LEU A 40 20.05 12.56 2.29
CA LEU A 40 20.28 11.41 1.42
C LEU A 40 21.44 11.62 0.44
N ALA A 41 22.25 12.67 0.60
CA ALA A 41 23.31 13.05 -0.35
C ALA A 41 24.35 11.95 -0.62
N ASN A 42 24.50 10.97 0.28
CA ASN A 42 25.41 9.82 0.11
C ASN A 42 24.71 8.52 -0.35
N VAL A 43 23.38 8.55 -0.53
CA VAL A 43 22.55 7.38 -0.85
C VAL A 43 21.69 7.70 -2.07
N SER A 44 22.32 7.83 -3.24
CA SER A 44 21.63 8.01 -4.51
C SER A 44 21.02 6.68 -4.97
N PHE A 45 19.82 6.34 -4.48
CA PHE A 45 19.03 5.29 -5.11
C PHE A 45 18.50 5.78 -6.46
N SER A 46 18.48 4.89 -7.45
CA SER A 46 17.78 5.17 -8.72
C SER A 46 16.33 5.59 -8.42
N PRO A 47 15.79 6.65 -9.07
CA PRO A 47 14.38 7.06 -8.92
C PRO A 47 13.41 5.90 -9.15
N THR A 48 13.80 4.97 -10.02
CA THR A 48 13.07 3.76 -10.35
C THR A 48 13.12 2.72 -9.23
N PHE A 49 14.25 2.60 -8.53
CA PHE A 49 14.37 1.73 -7.35
C PHE A 49 13.56 2.27 -6.17
N ARG A 50 13.61 3.59 -5.94
CA ARG A 50 12.84 4.31 -4.93
C ARG A 50 11.34 4.06 -5.08
N SER A 51 10.79 4.32 -6.26
CA SER A 51 9.35 4.16 -6.51
C SER A 51 8.88 2.71 -6.35
N ARG A 52 9.71 1.72 -6.72
CA ARG A 52 9.40 0.28 -6.55
C ARG A 52 9.33 -0.14 -5.09
N THR A 53 10.37 0.18 -4.31
CA THR A 53 10.46 -0.25 -2.91
C THR A 53 9.41 0.45 -2.07
N LEU A 54 9.18 1.75 -2.27
CA LEU A 54 8.13 2.50 -1.57
C LEU A 54 6.74 1.94 -1.90
N ALA A 55 6.49 1.55 -3.15
CA ALA A 55 5.22 0.94 -3.54
C ALA A 55 5.02 -0.45 -2.91
N LEU A 56 6.07 -1.28 -2.84
CA LEU A 56 5.99 -2.57 -2.13
C LEU A 56 5.76 -2.38 -0.63
N VAL A 57 6.47 -1.46 0.01
CA VAL A 57 6.28 -1.13 1.43
C VAL A 57 4.85 -0.65 1.68
N ALA A 58 4.32 0.19 0.80
CA ALA A 58 2.95 0.65 0.88
C ALA A 58 1.95 -0.50 0.76
N ILE A 59 2.12 -1.41 -0.20
CA ILE A 59 1.28 -2.60 -0.35
C ILE A 59 1.38 -3.52 0.88
N CYS A 60 2.57 -3.69 1.46
CA CYS A 60 2.78 -4.48 2.67
C CYS A 60 1.99 -3.96 3.87
N ILE A 61 1.59 -2.68 3.91
CA ILE A 61 0.73 -2.16 4.98
C ILE A 61 -0.65 -2.85 5.01
N ASN A 62 -1.09 -3.43 3.89
CA ASN A 62 -2.31 -4.22 3.88
C ASN A 62 -2.20 -5.48 4.76
N LEU A 63 -1.00 -6.01 4.99
CA LEU A 63 -0.79 -7.09 5.97
C LEU A 63 -1.10 -6.62 7.39
N VAL A 64 -0.75 -5.38 7.73
CA VAL A 64 -1.09 -4.76 9.02
C VAL A 64 -2.60 -4.54 9.13
N LEU A 65 -3.25 -4.03 8.08
CA LEU A 65 -4.71 -3.91 8.01
C LEU A 65 -5.39 -5.27 8.20
N MET A 66 -4.92 -6.31 7.53
CA MET A 66 -5.46 -7.67 7.67
C MET A 66 -5.37 -8.16 9.12
N ARG A 67 -4.25 -7.89 9.80
CA ARG A 67 -4.08 -8.23 11.22
C ARG A 67 -5.02 -7.44 12.13
N MET A 68 -5.27 -6.16 11.83
CA MET A 68 -6.25 -5.34 12.56
C MET A 68 -7.69 -5.84 12.37
N PHE A 69 -8.10 -6.17 11.15
CA PHE A 69 -9.44 -6.69 10.85
C PHE A 69 -9.67 -8.10 11.36
N SER A 70 -8.61 -8.94 11.38
CA SER A 70 -8.62 -10.28 11.98
C SER A 70 -9.00 -10.26 13.45
N ARG A 71 -8.54 -9.25 14.21
CA ARG A 71 -8.91 -9.08 15.63
C ARG A 71 -10.39 -8.72 15.84
N SER A 72 -11.07 -8.21 14.82
CA SER A 72 -12.46 -7.73 14.90
C SER A 72 -13.52 -8.79 14.54
N TYR A 73 -13.16 -10.05 14.27
CA TYR A 73 -14.09 -11.11 13.81
C TYR A 73 -14.90 -10.74 12.54
N ALA A 74 -14.42 -9.77 11.75
CA ALA A 74 -15.05 -9.31 10.51
C ALA A 74 -14.52 -10.09 9.29
N SER A 75 -14.93 -11.35 9.17
CA SER A 75 -14.48 -12.30 8.13
C SER A 75 -14.68 -11.78 6.70
N ASP A 76 -15.79 -11.10 6.41
CA ASP A 76 -16.07 -10.55 5.07
C ASP A 76 -15.20 -9.33 4.74
N SER A 77 -14.92 -8.47 5.73
CA SER A 77 -14.01 -7.33 5.54
C SER A 77 -12.57 -7.80 5.30
N MET A 78 -12.13 -8.88 5.96
CA MET A 78 -10.83 -9.50 5.70
C MET A 78 -10.70 -9.96 4.24
N ARG A 79 -11.72 -10.61 3.69
CA ARG A 79 -11.73 -11.04 2.28
C ARG A 79 -11.61 -9.86 1.32
N GLY A 80 -12.27 -8.74 1.63
CA GLY A 80 -12.16 -7.51 0.84
C GLY A 80 -10.75 -6.91 0.84
N VAL A 81 -10.08 -6.89 1.99
CA VAL A 81 -8.69 -6.41 2.09
C VAL A 81 -7.74 -7.34 1.33
N VAL A 82 -7.88 -8.67 1.46
CA VAL A 82 -7.07 -9.64 0.70
C VAL A 82 -7.22 -9.41 -0.81
N LEU A 83 -8.46 -9.26 -1.28
CA LEU A 83 -8.75 -9.04 -2.71
C LEU A 83 -8.18 -7.71 -3.21
N ALA A 84 -8.31 -6.64 -2.43
CA ALA A 84 -7.67 -5.34 -2.72
C ALA A 84 -6.14 -5.45 -2.80
N THR A 85 -5.53 -6.20 -1.89
CA THR A 85 -4.07 -6.42 -1.87
C THR A 85 -3.62 -7.18 -3.10
N LEU A 86 -4.35 -8.22 -3.49
CA LEU A 86 -4.09 -8.97 -4.72
C LEU A 86 -4.16 -8.07 -5.96
N VAL A 87 -5.20 -7.26 -6.08
CA VAL A 87 -5.35 -6.32 -7.21
C VAL A 87 -4.19 -5.31 -7.24
N LEU A 88 -3.82 -4.73 -6.10
CA LEU A 88 -2.68 -3.81 -6.02
C LEU A 88 -1.35 -4.46 -6.40
N VAL A 89 -1.11 -5.70 -5.93
CA VAL A 89 0.08 -6.46 -6.31
C VAL A 89 0.08 -6.73 -7.82
N ILE A 90 -1.05 -7.15 -8.41
CA ILE A 90 -1.15 -7.37 -9.86
C ILE A 90 -0.87 -6.07 -10.61
N ILE A 91 -1.47 -4.95 -10.22
CA ILE A 91 -1.22 -3.64 -10.85
C ILE A 91 0.26 -3.26 -10.73
N TRP A 92 0.86 -3.45 -9.56
CA TRP A 92 2.27 -3.19 -9.33
C TRP A 92 3.17 -4.06 -10.21
N VAL A 93 2.89 -5.37 -10.25
CA VAL A 93 3.62 -6.31 -11.10
C VAL A 93 3.47 -5.91 -12.55
N VAL A 94 2.27 -5.64 -13.07
CA VAL A 94 2.10 -5.23 -14.48
C VAL A 94 2.85 -3.93 -14.80
N ARG A 95 2.82 -2.95 -13.89
CA ARG A 95 3.48 -1.65 -14.09
C ARG A 95 5.01 -1.75 -14.04
N PHE A 96 5.57 -2.69 -13.30
CA PHE A 96 7.01 -2.87 -13.14
C PHE A 96 7.59 -4.10 -13.87
N ALA A 97 6.75 -5.02 -14.35
CA ALA A 97 7.15 -6.21 -15.11
C ALA A 97 7.73 -5.85 -16.47
N SER A 98 7.23 -4.79 -17.11
CA SER A 98 7.81 -4.23 -18.33
C SER A 98 9.29 -3.83 -18.17
N PHE A 99 9.74 -3.58 -16.94
CA PHE A 99 11.13 -3.25 -16.63
C PHE A 99 11.92 -4.45 -16.08
N LEU A 100 11.27 -5.56 -15.74
CA LEU A 100 11.94 -6.80 -15.29
C LEU A 100 12.37 -7.69 -16.47
N PHE A 101 11.74 -7.54 -17.63
CA PHE A 101 12.02 -8.32 -18.85
C PHE A 101 12.88 -7.56 -19.88
N GLN A 102 13.60 -6.50 -19.45
CA GLN A 102 14.63 -5.81 -20.23
C GLN A 102 15.98 -5.97 -19.53
#